data_AF-A0A2R6NP23-F1
#
_entry.id   AF-A0A2R6NP23-F1
#
_cell.length_a   1.000
_cell.length_b   1.000
_cell.length_c   1.000
_cell.angle_alpha   90.00
_cell.angle_beta   90.00
_cell.angle_gamma   90.00
#
_symmetry.space_group_name_H-M   'P 1'
#
loop_
_entity.id
_entity.type
_entity.pdbx_description
1 polymer ?
#
loop_
_entity_poly.entity_id
_entity_poly.type
_entity_poly.pdbx_seq_one_letter_code
_entity_poly.pdbx_strand_id
1 'polypeptide(L)'
;MSATPRSSAFPRRVRTEDTWTAHRQRLGYPNEFDQWIATKLEEAETALSERCLTKDDARCFLRVEYMKGACEGPFEDSGTFTLYVIAHVSPELIFPKSSRCSPRAIMARFVGWGSEMEAPEWTQWPTNVDREIRMVGGGVAAHMYYTLALTRDNLLEAPHKRRESASIKLPPLVSQGRHASKDDPADGVSTF
;
A
#
# COMPACT_ATOMS: atom_id res chain seq x y z
N MET A 1 -21.79 -62.65 0.39
CA MET A 1 -22.50 -61.41 0.02
C MET A 1 -21.48 -60.30 -0.01
N SER A 2 -21.01 -59.92 -1.20
CA SER A 2 -19.92 -58.95 -1.36
C SER A 2 -20.50 -57.59 -1.73
N ALA A 3 -20.34 -56.61 -0.85
CA ALA A 3 -20.80 -55.24 -1.07
C ALA A 3 -19.81 -54.50 -2.00
N THR A 4 -20.30 -54.05 -3.15
CA THR A 4 -19.56 -53.17 -4.06
C THR A 4 -19.55 -51.74 -3.50
N PRO A 5 -18.37 -51.09 -3.34
CA PRO A 5 -18.32 -49.69 -2.95
C PRO A 5 -18.81 -48.82 -4.10
N ARG A 6 -19.88 -48.05 -3.86
CA ARG A 6 -20.36 -47.01 -4.77
C ARG A 6 -19.36 -45.85 -4.76
N SER A 7 -18.44 -45.88 -5.73
CA SER A 7 -17.59 -44.73 -6.05
C SER A 7 -18.46 -43.62 -6.66
N SER A 8 -18.96 -42.72 -5.81
CA SER A 8 -19.54 -41.45 -6.25
C SER A 8 -18.41 -40.47 -6.58
N ALA A 9 -17.65 -40.77 -7.64
CA ALA A 9 -16.73 -39.81 -8.20
C ALA A 9 -17.55 -38.75 -8.94
N PHE A 10 -17.93 -37.68 -8.24
CA PHE A 10 -18.46 -36.49 -8.89
C PHE A 10 -17.44 -36.03 -9.93
N PRO A 11 -17.86 -35.73 -11.18
CA PRO A 11 -16.95 -35.25 -12.19
C PRO A 11 -16.32 -33.95 -11.68
N ARG A 12 -15.01 -33.99 -11.38
CA ARG A 12 -14.24 -32.76 -11.14
C ARG A 12 -14.36 -31.93 -12.40
N ARG A 13 -15.06 -30.80 -12.33
CA ARG A 13 -15.00 -29.80 -13.40
C ARG A 13 -13.55 -29.38 -13.53
N VAL A 14 -12.89 -29.87 -14.56
CA VAL A 14 -11.56 -29.41 -14.94
C VAL A 14 -11.75 -27.95 -15.35
N ARG A 15 -11.22 -27.04 -14.53
CA ARG A 15 -11.13 -25.61 -14.86
C ARG A 15 -10.18 -25.51 -16.04
N THR A 16 -10.72 -25.33 -17.25
CA THR A 16 -9.92 -24.96 -18.41
C THR A 16 -9.78 -23.45 -18.45
N GLU A 17 -8.56 -22.96 -18.69
CA GLU A 17 -8.23 -21.53 -18.76
C GLU A 17 -9.19 -20.75 -19.69
N ASP A 18 -9.61 -21.40 -20.78
CA ASP A 18 -10.55 -20.85 -21.75
C ASP A 18 -11.94 -20.58 -21.16
N THR A 19 -12.45 -21.47 -20.29
CA THR A 19 -13.76 -21.29 -19.65
C THR A 19 -13.74 -20.19 -18.61
N TRP A 20 -12.62 -20.03 -17.90
CA TRP A 20 -12.40 -18.96 -16.94
C TRP A 20 -12.33 -17.60 -17.63
N THR A 21 -11.55 -17.51 -18.71
CA THR A 21 -11.38 -16.27 -19.50
C THR A 21 -12.71 -15.82 -20.13
N ALA A 22 -13.45 -16.74 -20.75
CA ALA A 22 -14.74 -16.44 -21.37
C ALA A 22 -15.79 -15.97 -20.34
N HIS A 23 -15.77 -16.52 -19.13
CA HIS A 23 -16.67 -16.08 -18.06
C HIS A 23 -16.32 -14.68 -17.56
N ARG A 24 -15.03 -14.40 -17.33
CA ARG A 24 -14.57 -13.08 -16.89
C ARG A 24 -14.88 -11.98 -17.89
N GLN A 25 -14.70 -12.24 -19.19
CA GLN A 25 -15.07 -11.31 -20.23
C GLN A 25 -16.57 -10.96 -20.20
N ARG A 26 -17.45 -11.94 -19.92
CA ARG A 26 -18.89 -11.68 -19.77
C ARG A 26 -19.23 -10.81 -18.57
N LEU A 27 -18.43 -10.88 -17.51
CA LEU A 27 -18.55 -10.04 -16.32
C LEU A 27 -17.90 -8.65 -16.50
N GLY A 28 -17.28 -8.37 -17.65
CA GLY A 28 -16.61 -7.10 -17.92
C GLY A 28 -15.19 -7.02 -17.32
N TYR A 29 -14.54 -8.15 -17.05
CA TYR A 29 -13.15 -8.19 -16.61
C TYR A 29 -12.17 -8.41 -17.78
N PRO A 30 -10.93 -7.88 -17.67
CA PRO A 30 -10.48 -6.95 -16.64
C PRO A 30 -11.22 -5.62 -16.75
N ASN A 31 -11.65 -5.06 -15.62
CA ASN A 31 -12.29 -3.75 -15.61
C ASN A 31 -11.25 -2.65 -15.92
N GLU A 32 -11.68 -1.42 -16.17
CA GLU A 32 -10.77 -0.31 -16.50
C GLU A 32 -9.66 -0.11 -15.47
N PHE A 33 -9.96 -0.37 -14.19
CA PHE A 33 -9.03 -0.24 -13.09
C PHE A 33 -7.98 -1.36 -13.07
N ASP A 34 -8.38 -2.62 -13.29
CA ASP A 34 -7.48 -3.77 -13.40
C ASP A 34 -6.56 -3.61 -14.62
N GLN A 35 -7.12 -3.14 -15.76
CA GLN A 35 -6.34 -2.82 -16.95
C GLN A 35 -5.31 -1.72 -16.65
N TRP A 36 -5.72 -0.65 -15.98
CA TRP A 36 -4.82 0.42 -15.58
C TRP A 36 -3.68 -0.08 -14.68
N ILE A 37 -3.97 -0.94 -13.69
CA ILE A 37 -2.94 -1.57 -12.85
C ILE A 37 -1.96 -2.39 -13.69
N ALA A 38 -2.48 -3.27 -14.57
CA ALA A 38 -1.66 -4.12 -15.41
C ALA A 38 -0.72 -3.30 -16.30
N THR A 39 -1.25 -2.27 -16.96
CA THR A 39 -0.44 -1.33 -17.76
C THR A 39 0.63 -0.64 -16.91
N LYS A 40 0.32 -0.20 -15.70
CA LYS A 40 1.31 0.45 -14.82
C LYS A 40 2.39 -0.49 -14.29
N LEU A 41 2.08 -1.76 -14.10
CA LEU A 41 3.07 -2.77 -13.74
C LEU A 41 3.99 -3.07 -14.92
N GLU A 42 3.45 -3.26 -16.12
CA GLU A 42 4.24 -3.50 -17.34
C GLU A 42 5.15 -2.30 -17.67
N GLU A 43 4.62 -1.07 -17.56
CA GLU A 43 5.42 0.15 -17.68
C GLU A 43 6.54 0.20 -16.64
N ALA A 44 6.27 -0.20 -15.39
CA ALA A 44 7.27 -0.20 -14.33
C ALA A 44 8.38 -1.23 -14.59
N GLU A 45 8.02 -2.44 -15.01
CA GLU A 45 8.96 -3.50 -15.38
C GLU A 45 9.86 -3.06 -16.55
N THR A 46 9.28 -2.41 -17.55
CA THR A 46 10.03 -1.90 -18.71
C THR A 46 10.91 -0.69 -18.35
N ALA A 47 10.40 0.23 -17.52
CA ALA A 47 11.09 1.46 -17.13
C ALA A 47 12.22 1.25 -16.13
N LEU A 48 12.31 0.09 -15.47
CA LEU A 48 13.46 -0.30 -14.65
C LEU A 48 14.77 -0.30 -15.45
N SER A 49 14.72 -0.38 -16.78
CA SER A 49 15.90 -0.47 -17.63
C SER A 49 16.58 0.87 -17.96
N GLU A 50 15.91 2.03 -17.94
CA GLU A 50 16.49 3.21 -18.65
C GLU A 50 16.31 4.62 -18.06
N ARG A 51 15.46 4.88 -17.04
CA ARG A 51 15.23 6.27 -16.59
C ARG A 51 15.36 6.49 -15.09
N CYS A 52 16.23 7.44 -14.71
CA CYS A 52 16.23 8.09 -13.40
C CYS A 52 14.91 8.84 -13.21
N LEU A 53 14.35 8.80 -12.00
CA LEU A 53 13.17 9.59 -11.67
C LEU A 53 13.47 11.07 -11.88
N THR A 54 12.57 11.75 -12.58
CA THR A 54 12.58 13.20 -12.66
C THR A 54 11.97 13.79 -11.38
N LYS A 55 12.19 15.09 -11.16
CA LYS A 55 11.67 15.83 -10.01
C LYS A 55 10.14 15.77 -9.88
N ASP A 56 9.45 15.51 -10.98
CA ASP A 56 7.99 15.48 -11.06
C ASP A 56 7.40 14.06 -10.99
N ASP A 57 8.24 13.04 -10.81
CA ASP A 57 7.78 11.66 -10.71
C ASP A 57 7.42 11.27 -9.28
N ALA A 58 6.41 10.41 -9.16
CA ALA A 58 6.06 9.75 -7.90
C ALA A 58 6.25 8.24 -8.03
N ARG A 59 6.87 7.64 -7.02
CA ARG A 59 6.87 6.18 -6.83
C ARG A 59 5.64 5.80 -6.05
N CYS A 60 4.89 4.82 -6.53
CA CYS A 60 3.75 4.31 -5.79
C CYS A 60 3.95 2.83 -5.51
N PHE A 61 3.59 2.42 -4.30
CA PHE A 61 3.71 1.05 -3.85
C PHE A 61 2.30 0.51 -3.68
N LEU A 62 1.96 -0.48 -4.50
CA LEU A 62 0.74 -1.26 -4.39
C LEU A 62 0.99 -2.43 -3.43
N ARG A 63 0.12 -2.61 -2.45
CA ARG A 63 0.21 -3.71 -1.48
C ARG A 63 -1.14 -4.36 -1.29
N VAL A 64 -1.15 -5.69 -1.33
CA VAL A 64 -2.36 -6.48 -1.03
C VAL A 64 -2.27 -6.98 0.40
N GLU A 65 -3.32 -6.75 1.19
CA GLU A 65 -3.50 -7.36 2.50
C GLU A 65 -4.73 -8.25 2.48
N TYR A 66 -4.64 -9.42 3.11
CA TYR A 66 -5.76 -10.33 3.30
C TYR A 66 -6.17 -10.32 4.77
N MET A 67 -7.43 -10.00 5.02
CA MET A 67 -8.07 -10.14 6.32
C MET A 67 -8.92 -11.39 6.30
N LYS A 68 -8.59 -12.34 7.19
CA LYS A 68 -9.38 -13.56 7.35
C LYS A 68 -10.79 -13.20 7.85
N GLY A 69 -11.82 -13.86 7.29
CA GLY A 69 -13.19 -13.77 7.78
C GLY A 69 -13.33 -14.34 9.19
N ALA A 70 -14.45 -14.05 9.85
CA ALA A 70 -14.77 -14.66 11.13
C ALA A 70 -14.97 -16.18 10.97
N CYS A 71 -14.66 -16.93 12.01
CA CYS A 71 -14.86 -18.37 12.06
C CYS A 71 -15.71 -18.68 13.28
N GLU A 72 -16.94 -19.13 13.04
CA GLU A 72 -17.92 -19.47 14.06
C GLU A 72 -18.26 -20.95 13.95
N GLY A 73 -17.45 -21.78 14.63
CA GLY A 73 -17.61 -23.24 14.62
C GLY A 73 -17.28 -23.83 13.23
N PRO A 74 -18.22 -24.56 12.59
CA PRO A 74 -17.99 -25.16 11.27
C PRO A 74 -18.17 -24.17 10.10
N PHE A 75 -18.62 -22.94 10.37
CA PHE A 75 -18.84 -21.92 9.35
C PHE A 75 -17.68 -20.93 9.33
N GLU A 76 -17.13 -20.70 8.14
CA GLU A 76 -16.05 -19.74 7.90
C GLU A 76 -16.56 -18.68 6.92
N ASP A 77 -16.58 -17.43 7.37
CA ASP A 77 -16.90 -16.30 6.51
C ASP A 77 -15.79 -16.10 5.48
N SER A 78 -16.16 -15.60 4.30
CA SER A 78 -15.18 -15.23 3.29
C SER A 78 -14.25 -14.13 3.82
N GLY A 79 -12.97 -14.25 3.48
CA GLY A 79 -12.01 -13.21 3.79
C GLY A 79 -12.17 -11.98 2.91
N THR A 80 -11.45 -10.93 3.26
CA THR A 80 -11.42 -9.67 2.51
C THR A 80 -9.99 -9.38 2.06
N PHE A 81 -9.81 -9.27 0.75
CA PHE A 81 -8.59 -8.74 0.14
C PHE A 81 -8.74 -7.23 0.00
N THR A 82 -7.74 -6.48 0.47
CA THR A 82 -7.68 -5.01 0.32
C THR A 82 -6.42 -4.65 -0.43
N LEU A 83 -6.58 -3.94 -1.55
CA LEU A 83 -5.48 -3.33 -2.29
C LEU A 83 -5.25 -1.92 -1.78
N TYR A 84 -4.06 -1.68 -1.27
CA TYR A 84 -3.59 -0.38 -0.81
C TYR A 84 -2.60 0.23 -1.78
N VAL A 85 -2.50 1.56 -1.72
CA VAL A 85 -1.42 2.32 -2.35
C VAL A 85 -0.77 3.29 -1.37
N ILE A 86 0.54 3.42 -1.52
CA ILE A 86 1.36 4.41 -0.83
C ILE A 86 2.21 5.12 -1.89
N ALA A 87 1.94 6.40 -2.11
CA ALA A 87 2.76 7.27 -2.95
C ALA A 87 3.93 7.89 -2.17
N HIS A 88 5.09 7.93 -2.81
CA HIS A 88 6.34 8.55 -2.38
C HIS A 88 6.75 9.55 -3.45
N VAL A 89 6.99 10.79 -3.05
CA VAL A 89 7.47 11.84 -3.98
C VAL A 89 9.00 11.84 -4.06
N SER A 90 9.55 12.40 -5.14
CA SER A 90 11.00 12.48 -5.35
C SER A 90 11.74 13.11 -4.15
N PRO A 91 12.88 12.53 -3.73
CA PRO A 91 13.67 13.09 -2.64
C PRO A 91 14.31 14.44 -2.98
N GLU A 92 14.34 14.81 -4.26
CA GLU A 92 14.83 16.09 -4.78
C GLU A 92 13.85 17.25 -4.51
N LEU A 93 12.61 16.94 -4.13
CA LEU A 93 11.66 17.96 -3.74
C LEU A 93 12.03 18.55 -2.36
N ILE A 94 11.79 19.85 -2.21
CA ILE A 94 12.14 20.64 -1.02
C ILE A 94 11.25 20.28 0.20
N PHE A 95 10.29 19.37 0.04
CA PHE A 95 9.39 18.94 1.12
C PHE A 95 10.15 18.23 2.26
N PRO A 96 9.73 18.43 3.53
CA PRO A 96 10.26 17.69 4.68
C PRO A 96 10.14 16.18 4.48
N LYS A 97 11.12 15.40 4.96
CA LYS A 97 11.12 13.92 4.81
C LYS A 97 9.82 13.27 5.30
N SER A 98 9.24 13.78 6.39
CA SER A 98 7.97 13.32 6.96
C SER A 98 6.75 13.53 6.06
N SER A 99 6.83 14.45 5.10
CA SER A 99 5.76 14.78 4.16
C SER A 99 6.01 14.22 2.76
N ARG A 100 7.07 13.41 2.58
CA ARG A 100 7.40 12.80 1.27
C ARG A 100 6.64 11.51 0.99
N CYS A 101 6.01 10.94 2.03
CA CYS A 101 5.19 9.76 1.91
C CYS A 101 3.73 10.13 2.18
N SER A 102 2.86 9.63 1.33
CA SER A 102 1.42 9.68 1.59
C SER A 102 1.02 8.70 2.71
N PRO A 103 -0.11 8.95 3.39
CA PRO A 103 -0.83 7.92 4.10
C PRO A 103 -1.22 6.77 3.17
N ARG A 104 -1.32 5.59 3.75
CA ARG A 104 -1.84 4.41 3.05
C ARG A 104 -3.31 4.63 2.68
N ALA A 105 -3.62 4.50 1.39
CA ALA A 105 -4.97 4.64 0.87
C ALA A 105 -5.49 3.31 0.31
N ILE A 106 -6.75 2.99 0.56
CA ILE A 106 -7.47 1.87 -0.04
C ILE A 106 -7.83 2.24 -1.47
N MET A 107 -7.43 1.40 -2.43
CA MET A 107 -7.83 1.52 -3.83
C MET A 107 -9.01 0.61 -4.17
N ALA A 108 -8.97 -0.64 -3.69
CA ALA A 108 -9.99 -1.63 -4.01
C ALA A 108 -10.13 -2.65 -2.87
N ARG A 109 -11.32 -3.26 -2.79
CA ARG A 109 -11.64 -4.34 -1.86
C ARG A 109 -12.35 -5.46 -2.61
N PHE A 110 -12.05 -6.69 -2.23
CA PHE A 110 -12.73 -7.88 -2.73
C PHE A 110 -13.04 -8.81 -1.56
N VAL A 111 -14.30 -9.20 -1.41
CA VAL A 111 -14.77 -10.12 -0.36
C VAL A 111 -15.03 -11.46 -1.05
N GLY A 112 -14.32 -12.50 -0.61
CA GLY A 112 -14.32 -13.79 -1.29
C GLY A 112 -13.00 -14.52 -1.14
N TRP A 113 -12.80 -15.52 -1.97
CA TRP A 113 -11.54 -16.25 -2.09
C TRP A 113 -10.77 -15.82 -3.34
N GLY A 114 -9.45 -15.61 -3.25
CA GLY A 114 -8.64 -15.22 -4.40
C GLY A 114 -8.63 -16.23 -5.55
N SER A 115 -9.11 -17.46 -5.31
CA SER A 115 -9.30 -18.50 -6.32
C SER A 115 -10.64 -18.43 -7.08
N GLU A 116 -11.58 -17.59 -6.63
CA GLU A 116 -12.88 -17.40 -7.27
C GLU A 116 -12.73 -16.84 -8.69
N MET A 117 -13.77 -17.04 -9.50
CA MET A 117 -13.72 -16.72 -10.91
C MET A 117 -13.82 -15.20 -11.16
N GLU A 118 -14.57 -14.53 -10.30
CA GLU A 118 -14.76 -13.09 -10.21
C GLU A 118 -13.63 -12.36 -9.47
N ALA A 119 -12.72 -13.07 -8.80
CA ALA A 119 -11.66 -12.46 -8.01
C ALA A 119 -10.71 -11.64 -8.90
N PRO A 120 -10.46 -10.35 -8.61
CA PRO A 120 -9.50 -9.55 -9.36
C PRO A 120 -8.10 -10.18 -9.33
N GLU A 121 -7.31 -9.96 -10.38
CA GLU A 121 -5.99 -10.58 -10.52
C GLU A 121 -5.06 -10.22 -9.35
N TRP A 122 -5.15 -8.98 -8.86
CA TRP A 122 -4.36 -8.52 -7.73
C TRP A 122 -4.61 -9.29 -6.43
N THR A 123 -5.76 -9.97 -6.27
CA THR A 123 -6.02 -10.81 -5.10
C THR A 123 -5.11 -12.04 -5.02
N GLN A 124 -4.51 -12.43 -6.14
CA GLN A 124 -3.59 -13.57 -6.23
C GLN A 124 -2.14 -13.18 -5.97
N TRP A 125 -1.86 -11.88 -5.80
CA TRP A 125 -0.51 -11.42 -5.48
C TRP A 125 -0.09 -11.86 -4.06
N PRO A 126 1.22 -12.01 -3.81
CA PRO A 126 1.71 -12.24 -2.47
C PRO A 126 1.25 -11.13 -1.50
N THR A 127 0.63 -11.52 -0.38
CA THR A 127 0.16 -10.58 0.62
C THR A 127 1.34 -9.90 1.34
N ASN A 128 1.17 -8.65 1.75
CA ASN A 128 2.17 -7.84 2.43
C ASN A 128 3.47 -7.59 1.63
N VAL A 129 3.45 -7.81 0.31
CA VAL A 129 4.56 -7.50 -0.60
C VAL A 129 4.22 -6.25 -1.39
N ASP A 130 5.16 -5.30 -1.42
CA ASP A 130 5.02 -4.08 -2.20
C ASP A 130 5.38 -4.33 -3.67
N ARG A 131 4.51 -3.87 -4.57
CA ARG A 131 4.80 -3.73 -5.99
C ARG A 131 4.96 -2.27 -6.33
N GLU A 132 6.13 -1.89 -6.82
CA GLU A 132 6.40 -0.51 -7.24
C GLU A 132 5.80 -0.26 -8.63
N ILE A 133 5.02 0.81 -8.75
CA ILE A 133 4.62 1.42 -10.02
C ILE A 133 5.16 2.85 -10.05
N ARG A 134 5.47 3.34 -11.25
CA ARG A 134 5.88 4.73 -11.46
C ARG A 134 4.74 5.53 -12.03
N MET A 135 4.48 6.69 -11.43
CA MET A 135 3.58 7.69 -11.99
C MET A 135 4.42 8.84 -12.54
N VAL A 136 4.39 8.98 -13.86
CA VAL A 136 5.06 10.06 -14.59
C VAL A 136 4.10 11.24 -14.71
N GLY A 137 4.60 12.44 -14.37
CA GLY A 137 3.84 13.69 -14.43
C GLY A 137 3.19 14.05 -13.09
N GLY A 138 3.75 15.07 -12.43
CA GLY A 138 3.39 15.46 -11.06
C GLY A 138 1.92 15.80 -10.84
N GLY A 139 1.21 16.26 -11.88
CA GLY A 139 -0.23 16.53 -11.81
C GLY A 139 -1.07 15.26 -11.62
N VAL A 140 -0.68 14.15 -12.24
CA VAL A 140 -1.42 12.88 -12.17
C VAL A 140 -1.26 12.24 -10.79
N ALA A 141 -0.04 12.24 -10.25
CA ALA A 141 0.23 11.70 -8.93
C ALA A 141 -0.49 12.49 -7.82
N ALA A 142 -0.46 13.83 -7.89
CA ALA A 142 -1.17 14.67 -6.96
C ALA A 142 -2.69 14.47 -7.06
N HIS A 143 -3.23 14.44 -8.29
CA HIS A 143 -4.66 14.22 -8.51
C HIS A 143 -5.12 12.86 -7.99
N MET A 144 -4.40 11.79 -8.32
CA MET A 144 -4.71 10.44 -7.85
C MET A 144 -4.65 10.38 -6.32
N TYR A 145 -3.66 11.01 -5.70
CA TYR A 145 -3.56 11.08 -4.26
C TYR A 145 -4.75 11.82 -3.62
N TYR A 146 -5.14 12.99 -4.15
CA TYR A 146 -6.31 13.72 -3.66
C TYR A 146 -7.59 12.88 -3.81
N THR A 147 -7.79 12.25 -4.98
CA THR A 147 -8.96 11.41 -5.24
C THR A 147 -9.01 10.22 -4.28
N LEU A 148 -7.88 9.56 -4.04
CA LEU A 148 -7.79 8.43 -3.13
C LEU A 148 -7.97 8.82 -1.66
N ALA A 149 -7.31 9.88 -1.22
CA ALA A 149 -7.42 10.37 0.16
C ALA A 149 -8.86 10.80 0.51
N LEU A 150 -9.64 11.22 -0.49
CA LEU A 150 -11.02 11.66 -0.33
C LEU A 150 -12.06 10.55 -0.58
N THR A 151 -11.65 9.30 -0.87
CA THR A 151 -12.64 8.23 -0.96
C THR A 151 -13.26 7.97 0.41
N ARG A 152 -14.55 7.60 0.40
CA ARG A 152 -15.31 7.33 1.63
C ARG A 152 -14.60 6.33 2.54
N ASP A 153 -14.03 5.27 1.97
CA ASP A 153 -13.31 4.24 2.73
C ASP A 153 -12.09 4.81 3.45
N ASN A 154 -11.32 5.67 2.79
CA ASN A 154 -10.15 6.31 3.39
C ASN A 154 -10.54 7.36 4.44
N LEU A 155 -11.64 8.08 4.25
CA LEU A 155 -12.16 9.03 5.23
C LEU A 155 -12.68 8.34 6.49
N LEU A 156 -13.32 7.17 6.37
CA LEU A 156 -13.86 6.42 7.50
C LEU A 156 -12.78 5.68 8.31
N GLU A 157 -11.70 5.26 7.65
CA GLU A 157 -10.56 4.58 8.31
C GLU A 157 -9.57 5.58 8.97
N ALA A 158 -9.53 6.83 8.51
CA ALA A 158 -8.60 7.86 8.98
C ALA A 158 -8.63 8.20 10.50
N PRO A 159 -9.77 8.16 11.24
CA PRO A 159 -9.77 8.72 12.60
C PRO A 159 -9.26 7.81 13.72
N HIS A 160 -9.22 6.48 13.55
CA HIS A 160 -9.08 5.58 14.72
C HIS A 160 -7.66 5.07 15.00
N LYS A 161 -6.78 4.93 14.00
CA LYS A 161 -5.42 4.41 14.24
C LYS A 161 -4.40 5.47 14.68
N ARG A 162 -4.75 6.76 14.68
CA ARG A 162 -3.82 7.85 15.06
C ARG A 162 -3.50 7.93 16.56
N ARG A 163 -4.19 7.16 17.42
CA ARG A 163 -3.96 7.17 18.87
C ARG A 163 -2.92 6.17 19.38
N GLU A 164 -2.57 5.12 18.62
CA GLU A 164 -1.69 4.06 19.15
C GLU A 164 -0.20 4.28 18.86
N SER A 165 0.18 5.21 17.98
CA SER A 165 1.59 5.45 17.61
C SER A 165 2.24 6.66 18.27
N ALA A 166 1.59 7.32 19.24
CA ALA A 166 2.12 8.50 19.92
C ALA A 166 2.30 8.29 21.43
N SER A 167 2.96 7.20 21.85
CA SER A 167 3.79 7.23 23.06
C SER A 167 5.22 7.60 22.66
N ILE A 168 5.38 8.82 22.17
CA ILE A 168 6.70 9.45 22.11
C ILE A 168 7.07 9.73 23.56
N LYS A 169 7.93 8.89 24.15
CA LYS A 169 8.63 9.23 25.39
C LYS A 169 9.40 10.52 25.12
N LEU A 170 8.87 11.65 25.56
CA LEU A 170 9.62 12.90 25.59
C LEU A 170 10.90 12.63 26.41
N PRO A 171 12.09 12.97 25.90
CA PRO A 171 13.30 12.88 26.70
C PRO A 171 13.11 13.76 27.95
N PRO A 172 13.63 13.34 29.11
CA PRO A 172 13.56 14.16 30.31
C PRO A 172 14.20 15.52 30.03
N LEU A 173 13.49 16.59 30.40
CA LEU A 173 13.99 17.95 30.39
C LEU A 173 15.31 17.99 31.19
N VAL A 174 16.43 18.03 30.47
CA VAL A 174 17.72 18.36 31.06
C VAL A 174 17.61 19.80 31.52
N SER A 175 17.47 19.97 32.84
CA SER A 175 17.59 21.25 33.51
C SER A 175 18.96 21.83 33.20
N GLN A 176 18.98 22.88 32.37
CA GLN A 176 20.18 23.67 32.13
C GLN A 176 20.66 24.26 33.47
N GLY A 177 21.79 23.73 33.96
CA GLY A 177 22.56 24.36 35.01
C GLY A 177 23.03 25.73 34.53
N ARG A 178 22.56 26.78 35.21
CA ARG A 178 23.10 28.14 35.12
C ARG A 178 24.58 28.09 35.49
N HIS A 179 25.48 28.22 34.51
CA HIS A 179 26.84 28.65 34.81
C HIS A 179 26.86 30.16 34.90
N ALA A 180 27.09 30.63 36.12
CA ALA A 180 27.26 32.03 36.46
C ALA A 180 28.47 32.60 35.70
N SER A 181 28.20 33.74 35.08
CA SER A 181 29.18 34.73 34.66
C SER A 181 30.07 35.10 35.86
N LYS A 182 31.38 35.12 35.66
CA LYS A 182 32.29 35.87 36.52
C LYS A 182 33.28 36.59 35.63
N ASP A 183 33.05 37.90 35.54
CA ASP A 183 33.99 38.90 35.09
C ASP A 183 35.36 38.72 35.76
N ASP A 184 36.43 38.99 35.02
CA ASP A 184 37.52 39.83 35.50
C ASP A 184 38.28 40.42 34.31
N PRO A 185 38.45 41.76 34.24
CA PRO A 185 39.38 42.43 33.34
C PRO A 185 40.73 42.62 34.02
N ALA A 186 41.83 42.48 33.29
CA ALA A 186 43.11 43.02 33.72
C ALA A 186 43.91 43.53 32.52
N ASP A 187 44.05 44.85 32.52
CA ASP A 187 45.02 45.63 31.77
C ASP A 187 46.44 45.07 31.85
N GLY A 188 47.18 45.19 30.74
CA GLY A 188 48.57 44.78 30.62
C GLY A 188 49.29 45.56 29.53
N VAL A 189 49.64 46.79 29.88
CA VAL A 189 50.40 47.81 29.14
C VAL A 189 51.86 47.38 28.88
N SER A 190 52.39 47.68 27.66
CA SER A 190 53.79 48.08 27.34
C SER A 190 54.90 47.01 27.50
N THR A 191 55.98 46.89 26.72
CA THR A 191 56.79 47.84 25.94
C THR A 191 57.79 47.05 25.07
N PHE A 192 58.25 47.65 23.96
CA PHE A 192 59.38 47.31 23.07
C PHE A 192 59.21 46.17 22.06
#